data_AF-A0A7S1T4C6-F1
#
_entry.id   AF-A0A7S1T4C6-F1
#
_cell.length_a   1.000
_cell.length_b   1.000
_cell.length_c   1.000
_cell.angle_alpha   90.00
_cell.angle_beta   90.00
_cell.angle_gamma   90.00
#
_symmetry.space_group_name_H-M   'P 1'
#
loop_
_entity.id
_entity.type
_entity.pdbx_description
1 polymer ?
#
loop_
_entity_poly.entity_id
_entity_poly.type
_entity_poly.pdbx_seq_one_letter_code
_entity_poly.pdbx_strand_id
1 'polypeptide(L)'
;KDLARALGVQCYVFNCSDQMDYKAMGQIYKGLAQTGAWGCFDEFNRIPVAVLSVCSTQYKTVLDGLRARKDRFVFEDVEVALKHSVMAFITMNPGYPGRAELPESLKALFRPVSMCVPDLALICEIMLMAEGFQMSKILSRKFVILYKLCEDLLSKSAHYDWKLRAIKTTLYVAGGMKRAAPELTEDKVLLRALRDFNLGKLTADDTSIFTGLLNDLFPKLMEQVPRAIDHAFEAEIRKASLELHYQPDETFMLKISQLRELFEVRWSVFLLGPAGCGKTAIWRTLMRAQNTFGEKTVMKPINPK
;
A
#
# COMPACT_ATOMS: atom_id res chain seq x y z
N LYS A 1 -2.25 -12.10 -10.32
CA LYS A 1 -1.00 -12.67 -9.77
C LYS A 1 -1.24 -14.01 -9.06
N ASP A 2 -1.99 -14.04 -7.96
CA ASP A 2 -2.19 -15.29 -7.19
C ASP A 2 -2.92 -16.39 -7.99
N LEU A 3 -3.89 -16.02 -8.84
CA LEU A 3 -4.52 -16.97 -9.78
C LEU A 3 -3.51 -17.65 -10.72
N ALA A 4 -2.59 -16.88 -11.29
CA ALA A 4 -1.56 -17.43 -12.18
C ALA A 4 -0.61 -18.37 -11.41
N ARG A 5 -0.23 -17.99 -10.18
CA ARG A 5 0.57 -18.86 -9.29
C ARG A 5 -0.16 -20.17 -9.00
N ALA A 6 -1.46 -20.12 -8.69
CA ALA A 6 -2.26 -21.31 -8.40
C ALA A 6 -2.39 -22.25 -9.61
N LEU A 7 -2.33 -21.72 -10.83
CA LEU A 7 -2.37 -22.49 -12.07
C LEU A 7 -0.99 -22.86 -12.63
N GLY A 8 0.09 -22.50 -11.93
CA GLY A 8 1.46 -22.77 -12.39
C GLY A 8 1.87 -21.98 -13.63
N VAL A 9 1.21 -20.84 -13.91
CA VAL A 9 1.48 -20.00 -15.08
C VAL A 9 2.30 -18.77 -14.68
N GLN A 10 3.32 -18.48 -15.48
CA GLN A 10 4.10 -17.25 -15.31
C GLN A 10 3.24 -16.03 -15.65
N CYS A 11 3.17 -15.07 -14.73
CA CYS A 11 2.41 -13.83 -14.93
C CYS A 11 3.31 -12.61 -14.77
N TYR A 12 3.43 -11.83 -15.84
CA TYR A 12 4.13 -10.56 -15.89
C TYR A 12 3.16 -9.45 -15.58
N VAL A 13 3.54 -8.57 -14.65
CA VAL A 13 2.70 -7.43 -14.26
C VAL A 13 3.39 -6.15 -14.65
N PHE A 14 2.72 -5.38 -15.50
CA PHE A 14 3.21 -4.13 -16.06
C PHE A 14 2.42 -2.99 -15.43
N ASN A 15 3.13 -2.01 -14.87
CA ASN A 15 2.49 -0.79 -14.40
C ASN A 15 2.45 0.20 -15.57
N CYS A 16 1.26 0.49 -16.07
CA CYS A 16 1.09 1.34 -17.22
C CYS A 16 1.24 2.81 -16.87
N SER A 17 1.84 3.56 -17.78
CA SER A 17 2.05 5.00 -17.66
C SER A 17 1.78 5.69 -18.99
N ASP A 18 1.74 7.01 -18.94
CA ASP A 18 1.65 7.91 -20.08
C ASP A 18 2.86 7.83 -21.02
N GLN A 19 3.98 7.26 -20.56
CA GLN A 19 5.21 7.07 -21.33
C GLN A 19 5.24 5.75 -22.13
N MET A 20 4.21 4.90 -22.01
CA MET A 20 4.17 3.65 -22.77
C MET A 20 3.86 3.90 -24.25
N ASP A 21 4.73 3.39 -25.12
CA ASP A 21 4.57 3.45 -26.57
C ASP A 21 3.97 2.15 -27.14
N TYR A 22 3.30 2.25 -28.30
CA TYR A 22 2.70 1.12 -29.00
C TYR A 22 3.74 0.08 -29.44
N LYS A 23 4.99 0.50 -29.69
CA LYS A 23 6.10 -0.41 -30.01
C LYS A 23 6.46 -1.30 -28.84
N ALA A 24 6.56 -0.72 -27.64
CA ALA A 24 6.85 -1.47 -26.42
C ALA A 24 5.71 -2.46 -26.11
N MET A 25 4.46 -2.02 -26.26
CA MET A 25 3.29 -2.88 -26.11
C MET A 25 3.27 -4.03 -27.12
N GLY A 26 3.60 -3.77 -28.39
CA GLY A 26 3.74 -4.79 -29.43
C GLY A 26 4.78 -5.84 -29.07
N GLN A 27 5.96 -5.44 -28.60
CA GLN A 27 6.99 -6.38 -28.13
C GLN A 27 6.53 -7.19 -26.92
N ILE A 28 5.81 -6.58 -25.97
CA ILE A 28 5.24 -7.30 -24.83
C ILE A 28 4.24 -8.35 -25.31
N TYR A 29 3.28 -8.00 -26.17
CA TYR A 29 2.30 -8.95 -26.70
C TYR A 29 2.95 -10.08 -27.49
N LYS A 30 3.95 -9.76 -28.32
CA LYS A 30 4.75 -10.74 -29.06
C LYS A 30 5.51 -11.69 -28.11
N GLY A 31 6.07 -11.18 -27.01
CA GLY A 31 6.73 -11.99 -25.99
C GLY A 31 5.74 -12.89 -25.24
N LEU A 32 4.59 -12.35 -24.83
CA LEU A 32 3.54 -13.11 -24.14
C LEU A 32 2.98 -14.22 -25.04
N ALA A 33 2.72 -13.95 -26.32
CA ALA A 33 2.21 -14.92 -27.27
C ALA A 33 3.16 -16.12 -27.47
N GLN A 34 4.46 -15.87 -27.59
CA GLN A 34 5.46 -16.93 -27.79
C GLN A 34 5.74 -17.73 -26.50
N THR A 35 5.71 -17.07 -25.35
CA THR A 35 5.98 -17.72 -24.06
C THR A 35 4.76 -18.45 -23.49
N GLY A 36 3.55 -18.01 -23.86
CA GLY A 36 2.30 -18.51 -23.28
C GLY A 36 2.03 -17.98 -21.87
N ALA A 37 2.79 -16.96 -21.45
CA ALA A 37 2.66 -16.33 -20.15
C ALA A 37 1.45 -15.38 -20.11
N TRP A 38 1.06 -14.98 -18.90
CA TRP A 38 -0.03 -14.02 -18.70
C TRP A 38 0.51 -12.60 -18.51
N GLY A 39 -0.13 -11.63 -19.16
CA GLY A 39 0.12 -10.21 -18.95
C GLY A 39 -0.95 -9.60 -18.05
N CYS A 40 -0.57 -8.93 -16.98
CA CYS A 40 -1.46 -8.11 -16.16
C CYS A 40 -1.02 -6.66 -16.29
N PHE A 41 -1.79 -5.87 -17.01
CA PHE A 41 -1.54 -4.46 -17.25
C PHE A 41 -2.30 -3.64 -16.21
N ASP A 42 -1.57 -3.24 -15.17
CA ASP A 42 -2.09 -2.44 -14.09
C ASP A 42 -2.20 -0.98 -14.54
N GLU A 43 -3.26 -0.29 -14.14
CA GLU A 43 -3.47 1.13 -14.48
C GLU A 43 -3.54 1.39 -16.00
N PHE A 44 -4.10 0.45 -16.77
CA PHE A 44 -4.07 0.46 -18.24
C PHE A 44 -4.65 1.74 -18.86
N ASN A 45 -5.61 2.36 -18.17
CA ASN A 45 -6.22 3.62 -18.55
C ASN A 45 -5.32 4.86 -18.37
N ARG A 46 -4.05 4.71 -18.00
CA ARG A 46 -3.03 5.78 -18.06
C ARG A 46 -2.34 5.90 -19.41
N ILE A 47 -2.48 4.91 -20.27
CA ILE A 47 -1.90 4.94 -21.61
C ILE A 47 -2.68 5.95 -22.46
N PRO A 48 -2.01 6.79 -23.27
CA PRO A 48 -2.70 7.73 -24.15
C PRO A 48 -3.66 7.02 -25.12
N VAL A 49 -4.82 7.63 -25.38
CA VAL A 49 -5.88 7.05 -26.23
C VAL A 49 -5.36 6.68 -27.63
N ALA A 50 -4.48 7.50 -28.20
CA ALA A 50 -3.86 7.23 -29.51
C ALA A 50 -3.07 5.91 -29.51
N VAL A 51 -2.31 5.65 -28.44
CA VAL A 51 -1.55 4.40 -28.26
C VAL A 51 -2.49 3.23 -28.02
N LEU A 52 -3.52 3.41 -27.17
CA LEU A 52 -4.53 2.38 -26.90
C LEU A 52 -5.25 1.90 -28.17
N SER A 53 -5.51 2.80 -29.12
CA SER A 53 -6.14 2.46 -30.40
C SER A 53 -5.28 1.49 -31.21
N VAL A 54 -3.97 1.75 -31.30
CA VAL A 54 -3.02 0.84 -31.98
C VAL A 54 -2.88 -0.48 -31.23
N CYS A 55 -2.79 -0.42 -29.90
CA CYS A 55 -2.73 -1.60 -29.03
C CYS A 55 -3.97 -2.50 -29.17
N SER A 56 -5.14 -1.92 -29.46
CA SER A 56 -6.37 -2.67 -29.72
C SER A 56 -6.21 -3.56 -30.96
N THR A 57 -5.71 -3.00 -32.06
CA THR A 57 -5.43 -3.76 -33.29
C THR A 57 -4.38 -4.85 -33.06
N GLN A 58 -3.28 -4.52 -32.38
CA GLN A 58 -2.23 -5.49 -32.02
C GLN A 58 -2.80 -6.65 -31.21
N TYR A 59 -3.53 -6.36 -30.13
CA TYR A 59 -4.09 -7.41 -29.27
C TYR A 59 -5.17 -8.24 -29.98
N LYS A 60 -5.97 -7.61 -30.85
CA LYS A 60 -6.94 -8.31 -31.69
C LYS A 60 -6.27 -9.35 -32.60
N THR A 61 -5.12 -9.04 -33.20
CA THR A 61 -4.36 -10.00 -34.02
C THR A 61 -3.97 -11.26 -33.22
N VAL A 62 -3.58 -11.10 -31.95
CA VAL A 62 -3.29 -12.23 -31.05
C VAL A 62 -4.57 -13.06 -30.78
N LEU A 63 -5.68 -12.37 -30.44
CA LEU A 63 -6.96 -13.03 -30.17
C LEU A 63 -7.52 -13.78 -31.38
N ASP A 64 -7.39 -13.23 -32.58
CA ASP A 64 -7.87 -13.86 -33.80
C ASP A 64 -7.03 -15.10 -34.14
N GLY A 65 -5.71 -15.07 -33.88
CA GLY A 65 -4.84 -16.25 -33.93
C GLY A 65 -5.29 -17.35 -32.96
N LEU A 66 -5.63 -16.98 -31.72
CA LEU A 66 -6.12 -17.91 -30.69
C LEU A 66 -7.47 -18.53 -31.07
N ARG A 67 -8.42 -17.71 -31.55
CA ARG A 67 -9.76 -18.16 -31.99
C ARG A 67 -9.68 -19.10 -33.18
N ALA A 68 -8.79 -18.82 -34.12
CA ALA A 68 -8.52 -19.67 -35.27
C ALA A 68 -7.68 -20.92 -34.92
N ARG A 69 -7.31 -21.11 -33.64
CA ARG A 69 -6.50 -22.24 -33.15
C ARG A 69 -5.20 -22.44 -33.95
N LYS A 70 -4.52 -21.34 -34.28
CA LYS A 70 -3.24 -21.39 -35.00
C LYS A 70 -2.07 -21.58 -34.04
N ASP A 71 -1.11 -22.43 -34.41
CA ASP A 71 0.17 -22.56 -33.69
C ASP A 71 1.16 -21.44 -34.04
N ARG A 72 0.95 -20.77 -35.19
CA ARG A 72 1.76 -19.65 -35.69
C ARG A 72 0.86 -18.60 -36.33
N PHE A 73 1.21 -17.33 -36.17
CA PHE A 73 0.46 -16.22 -36.76
C PHE A 73 1.39 -15.06 -37.12
N VAL A 74 0.95 -14.20 -38.04
CA VAL A 74 1.69 -13.00 -38.42
C VAL A 74 1.28 -11.87 -37.48
N PHE A 75 2.25 -11.33 -36.74
CA PHE A 75 2.10 -10.18 -35.86
C PHE A 75 3.09 -9.10 -36.29
N GLU A 76 2.57 -7.93 -36.70
CA GLU A 76 3.37 -6.81 -37.23
C GLU A 76 4.35 -7.27 -38.32
N ASP A 77 3.83 -7.96 -39.34
CA ASP A 77 4.57 -8.50 -40.49
C ASP A 77 5.65 -9.55 -40.16
N VAL A 78 5.67 -10.05 -38.91
CA VAL A 78 6.59 -11.12 -38.48
C VAL A 78 5.78 -12.35 -38.07
N GLU A 79 6.15 -13.50 -38.64
CA GLU A 79 5.57 -14.77 -38.20
C GLU A 79 6.14 -15.19 -36.84
N VAL A 80 5.26 -15.45 -35.88
CA VAL A 80 5.62 -15.81 -34.51
C VAL A 80 4.84 -17.04 -34.05
N ALA A 81 5.44 -17.85 -33.17
CA ALA A 81 4.76 -18.94 -32.51
C ALA A 81 3.68 -18.40 -31.55
N LEU A 82 2.54 -19.08 -31.48
CA LEU A 82 1.43 -18.76 -30.59
C LEU A 82 1.19 -19.92 -29.64
N LYS A 83 1.39 -19.68 -28.34
CA LYS A 83 1.00 -20.62 -27.30
C LYS A 83 -0.40 -20.28 -26.78
N HIS A 84 -1.31 -21.26 -26.86
CA HIS A 84 -2.71 -21.09 -26.48
C HIS A 84 -2.97 -20.74 -25.01
N SER A 85 -1.97 -20.84 -24.13
CA SER A 85 -2.09 -20.47 -22.71
C SER A 85 -2.01 -18.96 -22.44
N VAL A 86 -1.63 -18.15 -23.44
CA VAL A 86 -1.48 -16.70 -23.29
C VAL A 86 -2.81 -16.03 -22.91
N MET A 87 -2.77 -15.13 -21.93
CA MET A 87 -3.90 -14.29 -21.54
C MET A 87 -3.44 -12.89 -21.15
N ALA A 88 -4.30 -11.89 -21.38
CA ALA A 88 -4.08 -10.53 -20.92
C ALA A 88 -5.22 -10.08 -19.99
N PHE A 89 -4.84 -9.42 -18.91
CA PHE A 89 -5.74 -8.81 -17.93
C PHE A 89 -5.40 -7.34 -17.85
N ILE A 90 -6.41 -6.49 -17.82
CA ILE A 90 -6.26 -5.05 -17.63
C ILE A 90 -6.96 -4.65 -16.33
N THR A 91 -6.36 -3.74 -15.58
CA THR A 91 -7.05 -3.06 -14.47
C THR A 91 -7.25 -1.60 -14.84
N MET A 92 -8.38 -1.06 -14.42
CA MET A 92 -8.68 0.36 -14.57
C MET A 92 -9.36 0.84 -13.31
N ASN A 93 -9.03 2.05 -12.90
CA ASN A 93 -9.75 2.78 -11.86
C ASN A 93 -10.47 3.94 -12.55
N PRO A 94 -11.76 3.80 -12.90
CA PRO A 94 -12.54 4.88 -13.49
C PRO A 94 -12.62 6.08 -12.52
N GLY A 95 -12.71 7.29 -13.05
CA GLY A 95 -12.93 8.51 -12.26
C GLY A 95 -11.71 9.10 -11.54
N TYR A 96 -10.52 8.49 -11.65
CA TYR A 96 -9.29 9.10 -11.16
C TYR A 96 -8.72 10.13 -12.17
N PRO A 97 -8.16 11.27 -11.73
CA PRO A 97 -7.52 12.24 -12.61
C PRO A 97 -6.39 11.62 -13.45
N GLY A 98 -6.24 12.08 -14.69
CA GLY A 98 -5.21 11.59 -15.61
C GLY A 98 -5.48 10.19 -16.17
N ARG A 99 -6.74 9.72 -16.09
CA ARG A 99 -7.17 8.44 -16.67
C ARG A 99 -8.07 8.66 -17.88
N ALA A 100 -7.75 7.99 -18.98
CA ALA A 100 -8.57 7.99 -20.18
C ALA A 100 -9.72 6.98 -20.08
N GLU A 101 -10.83 7.27 -20.75
CA GLU A 101 -11.79 6.21 -21.07
C GLU A 101 -11.21 5.28 -22.15
N LEU A 102 -11.50 3.99 -22.02
CA LEU A 102 -11.07 3.03 -23.03
C LEU A 102 -11.93 3.18 -24.31
N PRO A 103 -11.31 3.11 -25.51
CA PRO A 103 -12.06 3.01 -26.76
C PRO A 103 -13.00 1.80 -26.77
N GLU A 104 -14.19 1.93 -27.37
CA GLU A 104 -15.16 0.83 -27.48
C GLU A 104 -14.59 -0.40 -28.20
N SER A 105 -13.77 -0.17 -29.23
CA SER A 105 -13.07 -1.24 -29.96
C SER A 105 -12.20 -2.09 -29.05
N LEU A 106 -11.57 -1.48 -28.04
CA LEU A 106 -10.74 -2.16 -27.06
C LEU A 106 -11.59 -2.83 -25.98
N LYS A 107 -12.64 -2.17 -25.49
CA LYS A 107 -13.59 -2.77 -24.53
C LYS A 107 -14.16 -4.07 -25.07
N ALA A 108 -14.48 -4.14 -26.36
CA ALA A 108 -14.98 -5.34 -27.02
C ALA A 108 -13.99 -6.53 -27.02
N LEU A 109 -12.70 -6.30 -26.82
CA LEU A 109 -11.68 -7.37 -26.74
C LEU A 109 -11.54 -7.98 -25.35
N PHE A 110 -12.08 -7.32 -24.32
CA PHE A 110 -11.97 -7.76 -22.93
C PHE A 110 -13.33 -8.09 -22.35
N ARG A 111 -13.36 -9.04 -21.42
CA ARG A 111 -14.54 -9.33 -20.63
C ARG A 111 -14.54 -8.43 -19.38
N PRO A 112 -15.55 -7.56 -19.17
CA PRO A 112 -15.60 -6.75 -17.97
C PRO A 112 -15.83 -7.62 -16.74
N VAL A 113 -15.10 -7.33 -15.67
CA VAL A 113 -15.27 -7.93 -14.35
C VAL A 113 -15.35 -6.79 -13.35
N SER A 114 -16.50 -6.66 -12.69
CA SER A 114 -16.64 -5.73 -11.58
C SER A 114 -16.17 -6.42 -10.31
N MET A 115 -15.14 -5.88 -9.66
CA MET A 115 -14.67 -6.40 -8.39
C MET A 115 -15.62 -5.90 -7.29
N CYS A 116 -16.37 -6.82 -6.68
CA CYS A 116 -17.27 -6.51 -5.57
C CYS A 116 -16.50 -5.90 -4.38
N VAL A 117 -17.21 -5.11 -3.58
CA VAL A 117 -16.68 -4.58 -2.30
C VAL A 117 -16.24 -5.78 -1.45
N PRO A 118 -14.97 -5.84 -1.02
CA PRO A 118 -14.48 -6.96 -0.23
C PRO A 118 -15.09 -6.98 1.17
N ASP A 119 -15.30 -8.17 1.72
CA ASP A 119 -15.64 -8.34 3.13
C ASP A 119 -14.39 -8.06 3.99
N LEU A 120 -14.30 -6.83 4.50
CA LEU A 120 -13.17 -6.42 5.32
C LEU A 120 -13.09 -7.19 6.64
N ALA A 121 -14.22 -7.62 7.21
CA ALA A 121 -14.22 -8.34 8.49
C ALA A 121 -13.59 -9.73 8.33
N LEU A 122 -13.97 -10.44 7.27
CA LEU A 122 -13.38 -11.74 6.94
C LEU A 122 -11.88 -11.62 6.62
N ILE A 123 -11.49 -10.62 5.84
CA ILE A 123 -10.07 -10.40 5.52
C ILE A 123 -9.27 -10.09 6.80
N CYS A 124 -9.78 -9.20 7.66
CA CYS A 124 -9.13 -8.87 8.93
C CYS A 124 -9.02 -10.10 9.85
N GLU A 125 -10.05 -10.94 9.91
CA GLU A 125 -10.05 -12.17 10.70
C GLU A 125 -8.95 -13.15 10.24
N ILE A 126 -8.88 -13.42 8.94
CA ILE A 126 -7.85 -14.30 8.35
C ILE A 126 -6.46 -13.73 8.59
N MET A 127 -6.29 -12.42 8.42
CA MET A 127 -5.01 -11.76 8.65
C MET A 127 -4.57 -11.80 10.12
N LEU A 128 -5.46 -11.51 11.05
CA LEU A 128 -5.18 -11.61 12.49
C LEU A 128 -4.82 -13.06 12.86
N MET A 129 -5.54 -14.04 12.33
CA MET A 129 -5.23 -15.45 12.54
C MET A 129 -3.83 -15.81 12.02
N ALA A 130 -3.44 -15.29 10.84
CA ALA A 130 -2.10 -15.49 10.27
C ALA A 130 -0.99 -14.84 11.14
N GLU A 131 -1.29 -13.74 11.83
CA GLU A 131 -0.41 -13.11 12.81
C GLU A 131 -0.46 -13.80 14.20
N GLY A 132 -1.20 -14.91 14.31
CA GLY A 132 -1.26 -15.77 15.48
C GLY A 132 -2.35 -15.41 16.49
N PHE A 133 -3.27 -14.50 16.19
CA PHE A 133 -4.37 -14.12 17.08
C PHE A 133 -5.44 -15.22 17.18
N GLN A 134 -5.81 -15.61 18.40
CA GLN A 134 -6.83 -16.62 18.69
C GLN A 134 -8.24 -16.01 18.72
N MET A 135 -8.40 -14.79 19.26
CA MET A 135 -9.67 -14.05 19.30
C MET A 135 -9.94 -13.26 18.01
N SER A 136 -9.34 -13.68 16.89
CA SER A 136 -9.35 -12.96 15.60
C SER A 136 -10.75 -12.57 15.13
N LYS A 137 -11.76 -13.42 15.33
CA LYS A 137 -13.16 -13.17 14.95
C LYS A 137 -13.82 -12.00 15.67
N ILE A 138 -13.55 -11.83 16.97
CA ILE A 138 -14.11 -10.71 17.74
C ILE A 138 -13.31 -9.44 17.44
N LEU A 139 -11.99 -9.58 17.40
CA LEU A 139 -11.06 -8.48 17.16
C LEU A 139 -11.19 -7.87 15.76
N SER A 140 -11.42 -8.68 14.72
CA SER A 140 -11.65 -8.22 13.35
C SER A 140 -12.90 -7.34 13.24
N ARG A 141 -14.00 -7.73 13.91
CA ARG A 141 -15.23 -6.95 13.95
C ARG A 141 -15.02 -5.61 14.63
N LYS A 142 -14.35 -5.58 15.80
CA LYS A 142 -14.00 -4.33 16.49
C LYS A 142 -13.14 -3.43 15.61
N PHE A 143 -12.14 -4.00 14.95
CA PHE A 143 -11.25 -3.27 14.04
C PHE A 143 -12.02 -2.63 12.88
N VAL A 144 -12.87 -3.39 12.19
CA VAL A 144 -13.63 -2.89 11.03
C VAL A 144 -14.65 -1.85 11.45
N ILE A 145 -15.34 -2.04 12.58
CA ILE A 145 -16.26 -1.04 13.14
C ILE A 145 -15.51 0.25 13.45
N LEU A 146 -14.34 0.18 14.10
CA LEU A 146 -13.53 1.37 14.39
C LEU A 146 -13.17 2.12 13.10
N TYR A 147 -12.65 1.43 12.09
CA TYR A 147 -12.23 2.08 10.83
C TYR A 147 -13.40 2.70 10.08
N LYS A 148 -14.56 2.05 10.10
CA LYS A 148 -15.79 2.60 9.53
C LYS A 148 -16.24 3.86 10.28
N LEU A 149 -16.23 3.82 11.62
CA LEU A 149 -16.54 5.00 12.44
C LEU A 149 -15.52 6.13 12.22
N CYS A 150 -14.24 5.81 12.06
CA CYS A 150 -13.22 6.80 11.72
C CYS A 150 -13.46 7.43 10.35
N GLU A 151 -13.85 6.62 9.36
CA GLU A 151 -14.22 7.12 8.04
C GLU A 151 -15.45 8.03 8.11
N ASP A 152 -16.46 7.68 8.90
CA ASP A 152 -17.72 8.43 8.98
C ASP A 152 -17.63 9.70 9.84
N LEU A 153 -16.86 9.69 10.93
CA LEU A 153 -16.87 10.74 11.97
C LEU A 153 -15.67 11.70 11.92
N LEU A 154 -14.51 11.26 11.42
CA LEU A 154 -13.33 12.13 11.38
C LEU A 154 -13.38 13.09 10.18
N SER A 155 -12.59 14.15 10.27
CA SER A 155 -12.44 15.10 9.17
C SER A 155 -12.02 14.41 7.86
N LYS A 156 -12.51 14.91 6.72
CA LYS A 156 -12.17 14.38 5.38
C LYS A 156 -10.80 14.90 4.90
N SER A 157 -9.77 14.65 5.69
CA SER A 157 -8.39 15.01 5.35
C SER A 157 -7.84 14.13 4.24
N ALA A 158 -7.13 14.71 3.27
CA ALA A 158 -6.64 14.01 2.07
C ALA A 158 -5.61 12.88 2.38
N HIS A 159 -4.92 12.96 3.52
CA HIS A 159 -3.94 11.96 3.94
C HIS A 159 -4.52 10.85 4.82
N TYR A 160 -5.82 10.90 5.15
CA TYR A 160 -6.49 9.79 5.84
C TYR A 160 -6.81 8.66 4.86
N ASP A 161 -6.41 7.45 5.23
CA ASP A 161 -6.68 6.24 4.47
C ASP A 161 -7.19 5.16 5.41
N TRP A 162 -8.49 4.87 5.31
CA TRP A 162 -9.17 3.80 6.06
C TRP A 162 -9.39 2.56 5.19
N LYS A 163 -8.79 2.49 3.99
CA LYS A 163 -8.99 1.40 3.04
C LYS A 163 -8.06 0.21 3.32
N LEU A 164 -8.30 -0.87 2.59
CA LEU A 164 -7.64 -2.18 2.79
C LEU A 164 -6.11 -2.12 2.88
N ARG A 165 -5.44 -1.19 2.19
CA ARG A 165 -3.98 -1.06 2.25
C ARG A 165 -3.51 -0.56 3.61
N ALA A 166 -4.16 0.44 4.18
CA ALA A 166 -3.87 0.93 5.52
C ALA A 166 -4.21 -0.15 6.55
N ILE A 167 -5.40 -0.77 6.43
CA ILE A 167 -5.84 -1.89 7.27
C ILE A 167 -4.78 -3.01 7.32
N LYS A 168 -4.33 -3.48 6.16
CA LYS A 168 -3.30 -4.53 6.06
C LYS A 168 -2.03 -4.19 6.83
N THR A 169 -1.65 -2.91 6.82
CA THR A 169 -0.46 -2.42 7.52
C THR A 169 -0.64 -2.51 9.02
N THR A 170 -1.74 -1.96 9.52
CA THR A 170 -2.04 -1.94 10.96
C THR A 170 -2.09 -3.34 11.54
N LEU A 171 -2.66 -4.30 10.80
CA LEU A 171 -2.72 -5.70 11.22
C LEU A 171 -1.33 -6.35 11.28
N TYR A 172 -0.45 -6.07 10.32
CA TYR A 172 0.93 -6.54 10.34
C TYR A 172 1.72 -5.96 11.54
N VAL A 173 1.51 -4.67 11.84
CA VAL A 173 2.07 -4.03 13.04
C VAL A 173 1.58 -4.71 14.30
N ALA A 174 0.27 -4.98 14.40
CA ALA A 174 -0.30 -5.68 15.54
C ALA A 174 0.32 -7.07 15.74
N GLY A 175 0.57 -7.81 14.66
CA GLY A 175 1.29 -9.09 14.70
C GLY A 175 2.72 -8.98 15.22
N GLY A 176 3.47 -7.97 14.76
CA GLY A 176 4.80 -7.66 15.26
C GLY A 176 4.79 -7.34 16.76
N MET A 177 3.88 -6.46 17.19
CA MET A 177 3.71 -6.10 18.60
C MET A 177 3.31 -7.30 19.46
N LYS A 178 2.48 -8.22 18.95
CA LYS A 178 2.11 -9.45 19.66
C LYS A 178 3.33 -10.32 19.94
N ARG A 179 4.22 -10.50 18.95
CA ARG A 179 5.44 -11.29 19.11
C ARG A 179 6.43 -10.64 20.07
N ALA A 180 6.50 -9.31 20.07
CA ALA A 180 7.39 -8.56 20.96
C ALA A 180 6.90 -8.51 22.42
N ALA A 181 5.60 -8.67 22.66
CA ALA A 181 4.97 -8.61 23.99
C ALA A 181 4.00 -9.78 24.21
N PRO A 182 4.50 -11.02 24.33
CA PRO A 182 3.67 -12.23 24.46
C PRO A 182 2.82 -12.27 25.74
N GLU A 183 3.18 -11.49 26.76
CA GLU A 183 2.48 -11.37 28.03
C GLU A 183 1.19 -10.52 27.95
N LEU A 184 1.07 -9.68 26.91
CA LEU A 184 -0.11 -8.84 26.73
C LEU A 184 -1.27 -9.64 26.11
N THR A 185 -2.47 -9.38 26.60
CA THR A 185 -3.69 -9.92 26.00
C THR A 185 -3.89 -9.36 24.59
N GLU A 186 -4.52 -10.14 23.71
CA GLU A 186 -4.61 -9.81 22.28
C GLU A 186 -5.37 -8.50 22.00
N ASP A 187 -6.37 -8.20 22.82
CA ASP A 187 -7.12 -6.95 22.79
C ASP A 187 -6.25 -5.74 23.15
N LYS A 188 -5.36 -5.86 24.15
CA LYS A 188 -4.39 -4.83 24.53
C LYS A 188 -3.37 -4.59 23.41
N VAL A 189 -2.87 -5.67 22.79
CA VAL A 189 -1.94 -5.56 21.66
C VAL A 189 -2.61 -4.86 20.47
N LEU A 190 -3.85 -5.25 20.13
CA LEU A 190 -4.57 -4.63 19.02
C LEU A 190 -4.88 -3.15 19.31
N LEU A 191 -5.33 -2.83 20.52
CA LEU A 191 -5.55 -1.45 20.97
C LEU A 191 -4.29 -0.61 20.82
N ARG A 192 -3.14 -1.13 21.26
CA ARG A 192 -1.85 -0.46 21.14
C ARG A 192 -1.48 -0.20 19.69
N ALA A 193 -1.59 -1.21 18.83
CA ALA A 193 -1.28 -1.08 17.42
C ALA A 193 -2.20 -0.06 16.73
N LEU A 194 -3.50 -0.08 17.04
CA LEU A 194 -4.49 0.87 16.54
C LEU A 194 -4.16 2.30 16.96
N ARG A 195 -3.84 2.50 18.24
CA ARG A 195 -3.51 3.81 18.80
C ARG A 195 -2.22 4.34 18.21
N ASP A 196 -1.12 3.62 18.40
CA ASP A 196 0.23 4.11 18.08
C ASP A 196 0.38 4.34 16.55
N PHE A 197 -0.24 3.50 15.72
CA PHE A 197 -0.17 3.63 14.25
C PHE A 197 -1.02 4.77 13.68
N ASN A 198 -2.12 5.16 14.35
CA ASN A 198 -3.03 6.19 13.82
C ASN A 198 -2.80 7.57 14.44
N LEU A 199 -2.42 7.67 15.72
CA LEU A 199 -2.17 8.95 16.39
C LEU A 199 -1.13 9.81 15.67
N GLY A 200 -0.12 9.21 15.04
CA GLY A 200 0.90 9.95 14.27
C GLY A 200 0.34 10.70 13.05
N LYS A 201 -0.83 10.30 12.53
CA LYS A 201 -1.44 10.80 11.30
C LYS A 201 -2.58 11.79 11.54
N LEU A 202 -3.24 11.68 12.69
CA LEU A 202 -4.44 12.45 13.02
C LEU A 202 -4.11 13.90 13.36
N THR A 203 -5.06 14.79 13.08
CA THR A 203 -5.05 16.16 13.60
C THR A 203 -5.32 16.16 15.10
N ALA A 204 -5.06 17.29 15.78
CA ALA A 204 -5.34 17.42 17.20
C ALA A 204 -6.84 17.23 17.50
N ASP A 205 -7.71 17.82 16.67
CA ASP A 205 -9.17 17.73 16.83
C ASP A 205 -9.65 16.27 16.66
N ASP A 206 -9.19 15.60 15.59
CA ASP A 206 -9.56 14.21 15.29
C ASP A 206 -8.98 13.21 16.31
N THR A 207 -7.87 13.55 16.97
CA THR A 207 -7.26 12.71 18.01
C THR A 207 -8.19 12.50 19.19
N SER A 208 -8.94 13.54 19.59
CA SER A 208 -9.90 13.45 20.69
C SER A 208 -11.06 12.50 20.35
N ILE A 209 -11.62 12.63 19.14
CA ILE A 209 -12.70 11.78 18.64
C ILE A 209 -12.22 10.33 18.54
N PHE A 210 -11.06 10.10 17.92
CA PHE A 210 -10.48 8.77 17.78
C PHE A 210 -10.23 8.08 19.12
N THR A 211 -9.74 8.83 20.12
CA THR A 211 -9.52 8.32 21.47
C THR A 211 -10.84 7.94 22.15
N GLY A 212 -11.91 8.73 21.95
CA GLY A 212 -13.26 8.38 22.39
C GLY A 212 -13.75 7.05 21.78
N LEU A 213 -13.63 6.91 20.46
CA LEU A 213 -14.02 5.68 19.75
C LEU A 213 -13.25 4.45 20.22
N LEU A 214 -11.94 4.61 20.52
CA LEU A 214 -11.13 3.54 21.11
C LEU A 214 -11.63 3.14 22.50
N ASN A 215 -11.97 4.11 23.36
CA ASN A 215 -12.48 3.84 24.70
C ASN A 215 -13.83 3.12 24.68
N ASP A 216 -14.70 3.44 23.73
CA ASP A 216 -16.00 2.78 23.57
C ASP A 216 -15.85 1.30 23.15
N LEU A 217 -14.89 1.01 22.27
CA LEU A 217 -14.65 -0.35 21.76
C LEU A 217 -13.75 -1.22 22.67
N PHE A 218 -12.88 -0.57 23.45
CA PHE A 218 -11.91 -1.20 24.37
C PHE A 218 -12.00 -0.57 25.78
N PRO A 219 -13.14 -0.71 26.46
CA PRO A 219 -13.38 -0.05 27.74
C PRO A 219 -12.38 -0.51 28.81
N LYS A 220 -11.87 0.44 29.60
CA LYS A 220 -10.91 0.25 30.71
C LYS A 220 -9.53 -0.31 30.32
N LEU A 221 -9.20 -0.40 29.03
CA LEU A 221 -7.91 -0.94 28.57
C LEU A 221 -6.89 0.14 28.22
N MET A 222 -7.32 1.35 27.84
CA MET A 222 -6.41 2.42 27.40
C MET A 222 -5.38 2.84 28.45
N GLU A 223 -5.78 2.94 29.71
CA GLU A 223 -4.88 3.27 30.83
C GLU A 223 -3.90 2.12 31.16
N GLN A 224 -4.24 0.90 30.78
CA GLN A 224 -3.45 -0.30 31.09
C GLN A 224 -2.38 -0.62 30.05
N VAL A 225 -2.33 0.14 28.96
CA VAL A 225 -1.48 -0.15 27.80
C VAL A 225 -0.63 1.08 27.49
N PRO A 226 0.48 1.31 28.21
CA PRO A 226 1.36 2.43 27.91
C PRO A 226 1.96 2.27 26.51
N ARG A 227 2.39 3.39 25.92
CA ARG A 227 3.22 3.36 24.72
C ARG A 227 4.54 2.69 25.09
N ALA A 228 5.07 1.79 24.25
CA ALA A 228 6.43 1.33 24.50
C ALA A 228 7.41 2.43 24.10
N ILE A 229 8.37 2.63 24.97
CA ILE A 229 9.41 3.62 24.79
C ILE A 229 10.73 2.85 24.75
N ASP A 230 11.47 3.05 23.66
CA ASP A 230 12.86 2.63 23.58
C ASP A 230 13.73 3.70 24.25
N HIS A 231 13.95 3.56 25.56
CA HIS A 231 14.70 4.53 26.34
C HIS A 231 16.15 4.70 25.86
N ALA A 232 16.75 3.64 25.31
CA ALA A 232 18.11 3.72 24.78
C ALA A 232 18.15 4.61 23.53
N PHE A 233 17.17 4.43 22.64
CA PHE A 233 17.10 5.26 21.44
C PHE A 233 16.64 6.69 21.73
N GLU A 234 15.71 6.91 22.68
CA GLU A 234 15.32 8.26 23.08
C GLU A 234 16.48 9.07 23.67
N ALA A 235 17.41 8.43 24.38
CA ALA A 235 18.64 9.07 24.83
C ALA A 235 19.50 9.57 23.65
N GLU A 236 19.63 8.75 22.59
CA GLU A 236 20.34 9.15 21.36
C GLU A 236 19.61 10.25 20.59
N ILE A 237 18.26 10.22 20.54
CA ILE A 237 17.47 11.32 19.96
C ILE A 237 17.75 12.62 20.70
N ARG A 238 17.76 12.59 22.03
CA ARG A 238 18.03 13.78 22.85
C ARG A 238 19.44 14.32 22.60
N LYS A 239 20.44 13.44 22.57
CA LYS A 239 21.83 13.82 22.28
C LYS A 239 21.97 14.42 20.88
N ALA A 240 21.42 13.75 19.86
CA ALA A 240 21.42 14.23 18.48
C ALA A 240 20.70 15.59 18.32
N SER A 241 19.62 15.80 19.06
CA SER A 241 18.88 17.07 19.07
C SER A 241 19.77 18.21 19.56
N LEU A 242 20.49 18.00 20.67
CA LEU A 242 21.39 19.00 21.26
C LEU A 242 22.60 19.29 20.36
N GLU A 243 23.19 18.26 19.74
CA GLU A 243 24.28 18.41 18.77
C GLU A 243 23.87 19.20 17.53
N LEU A 244 22.62 19.07 17.09
CA LEU A 244 22.05 19.81 15.97
C LEU A 244 21.47 21.19 16.38
N HIS A 245 21.65 21.59 17.64
CA HIS A 245 21.13 22.84 18.21
C HIS A 245 19.60 22.97 18.15
N TYR A 246 18.88 21.86 18.26
CA TYR A 246 17.43 21.82 18.43
C TYR A 246 17.03 21.66 19.91
N GLN A 247 15.86 22.18 20.27
CA GLN A 247 15.28 21.96 21.60
C GLN A 247 14.60 20.58 21.64
N PRO A 248 15.02 19.66 22.53
CA PRO A 248 14.43 18.33 22.65
C PRO A 248 13.12 18.38 23.46
N ASP A 249 12.11 19.02 22.89
CA ASP A 249 10.73 19.00 23.38
C ASP A 249 10.12 17.59 23.29
N GLU A 250 9.17 17.27 24.18
CA GLU A 250 8.52 15.96 24.20
C GLU A 250 7.80 15.62 22.88
N THR A 251 7.12 16.61 22.28
CA THR A 251 6.45 16.44 20.98
C THR A 251 7.48 16.18 19.89
N PHE A 252 8.61 16.87 19.93
CA PHE A 252 9.70 16.68 18.97
C PHE A 252 10.29 15.27 19.05
N MET A 253 10.60 14.80 20.26
CA MET A 253 11.10 13.44 20.49
C MET A 253 10.05 12.38 20.08
N LEU A 254 8.79 12.58 20.46
CA LEU A 254 7.68 11.70 20.07
C LEU A 254 7.57 11.57 18.55
N LYS A 255 7.66 12.68 17.80
CA LYS A 255 7.56 12.66 16.33
C LYS A 255 8.75 11.96 15.68
N ILE A 256 9.95 12.04 16.26
CA ILE A 256 11.12 11.30 15.77
C ILE A 256 10.95 9.80 16.01
N SER A 257 10.49 9.40 17.19
CA SER A 257 10.23 8.00 17.52
C SER A 257 9.12 7.43 16.63
N GLN A 258 8.01 8.16 16.44
CA GLN A 258 6.95 7.78 15.49
C GLN A 258 7.48 7.60 14.06
N LEU A 259 8.40 8.45 13.61
CA LEU A 259 9.01 8.32 12.29
C LEU A 259 9.86 7.04 12.18
N ARG A 260 10.66 6.70 13.20
CA ARG A 260 11.42 5.43 13.25
C ARG A 260 10.49 4.22 13.22
N GLU A 261 9.49 4.21 14.10
CA GLU A 261 8.48 3.15 14.19
C GLU A 261 7.76 2.96 12.83
N LEU A 262 7.47 4.05 12.11
CA LEU A 262 6.89 3.96 10.77
C LEU A 262 7.86 3.37 9.74
N PHE A 263 9.17 3.66 9.83
CA PHE A 263 10.16 3.10 8.91
C PHE A 263 10.34 1.59 9.06
N GLU A 264 10.17 1.03 10.27
CA GLU A 264 10.19 -0.42 10.50
C GLU A 264 9.06 -1.14 9.77
N VAL A 265 7.93 -0.46 9.55
CA VAL A 265 6.73 -1.02 8.96
C VAL A 265 6.61 -0.67 7.47
N ARG A 266 7.04 0.54 7.11
CA ARG A 266 6.90 1.13 5.79
C ARG A 266 8.19 1.83 5.37
N TRP A 267 8.79 1.30 4.32
CA TRP A 267 9.92 1.90 3.60
C TRP A 267 9.67 3.29 2.98
N SER A 268 8.41 3.67 2.72
CA SER A 268 8.04 4.99 2.20
C SER A 268 7.09 5.68 3.16
N VAL A 269 7.50 6.86 3.63
CA VAL A 269 6.80 7.65 4.65
C VAL A 269 6.73 9.10 4.21
N PHE A 270 5.63 9.77 4.57
CA PHE A 270 5.44 11.18 4.31
C PHE A 270 5.56 11.96 5.62
N LEU A 271 6.42 12.98 5.63
CA LEU A 271 6.43 13.99 6.68
C LEU A 271 5.55 15.15 6.25
N LEU A 272 4.34 15.21 6.81
CA LEU A 272 3.34 16.23 6.49
C LEU A 272 3.31 17.32 7.56
N GLY A 273 3.13 18.56 7.13
CA GLY A 273 2.99 19.72 8.01
C GLY A 273 3.24 21.03 7.29
N PRO A 274 2.86 22.18 7.88
CA PRO A 274 2.99 23.49 7.25
C PRO A 274 4.47 23.94 7.09
N ALA A 275 4.69 25.06 6.41
CA ALA A 275 6.03 25.66 6.32
C ALA A 275 6.55 25.99 7.73
N GLY A 276 7.86 25.80 7.97
CA GLY A 276 8.48 26.11 9.26
C GLY A 276 8.24 25.10 10.40
N CYS A 277 7.45 24.04 10.21
CA CYS A 277 7.09 23.11 11.31
C CYS A 277 8.17 22.06 11.67
N GLY A 278 9.46 22.34 11.40
CA GLY A 278 10.55 21.47 11.84
C GLY A 278 10.67 20.10 11.16
N LYS A 279 9.96 19.81 10.04
CA LYS A 279 10.10 18.53 9.31
C LYS A 279 11.54 18.16 9.02
N THR A 280 12.33 19.15 8.58
CA THR A 280 13.76 19.00 8.30
C THR A 280 14.55 18.63 9.55
N ALA A 281 14.21 19.23 10.70
CA ALA A 281 14.84 18.92 11.97
C ALA A 281 14.54 17.49 12.42
N ILE A 282 13.29 17.03 12.26
CA ILE A 282 12.85 15.67 12.65
C ILE A 282 13.70 14.60 11.95
N TRP A 283 13.72 14.59 10.61
CA TRP A 283 14.42 13.50 9.89
C TRP A 283 15.96 13.62 9.98
N ARG A 284 16.51 14.84 10.09
CA ARG A 284 17.96 15.03 10.32
C ARG A 284 18.38 14.50 11.68
N THR A 285 17.59 14.78 12.71
CA THR A 285 17.83 14.29 14.07
C THR A 285 17.71 12.78 14.11
N LEU A 286 16.68 12.21 13.47
CA LEU A 286 16.55 10.75 13.33
C LEU A 286 17.80 10.14 12.71
N MET A 287 18.24 10.66 11.56
CA MET A 287 19.43 10.17 10.86
C MET A 287 20.69 10.24 11.74
N ARG A 288 20.88 11.33 12.50
CA ARG A 288 22.02 11.48 13.40
C ARG A 288 21.95 10.50 14.58
N ALA A 289 20.77 10.34 15.19
CA ALA A 289 20.54 9.39 16.26
C ALA A 289 20.81 7.95 15.79
N GLN A 290 20.26 7.56 14.63
CA GLN A 290 20.50 6.24 14.02
C GLN A 290 21.98 5.97 13.79
N ASN A 291 22.70 6.91 13.17
CA ASN A 291 24.14 6.74 12.91
C ASN A 291 24.96 6.60 14.21
N THR A 292 24.56 7.27 15.28
CA THR A 292 25.23 7.17 16.60
C THR A 292 24.89 5.86 17.30
N PHE A 293 23.67 5.36 17.10
CA PHE A 293 23.19 4.07 17.60
C PHE A 293 23.74 2.85 16.82
N GLY A 294 24.45 3.08 15.71
CA GLY A 294 25.01 2.02 14.86
C GLY A 294 24.14 1.62 13.66
N GLU A 295 22.99 2.27 13.47
CA GLU A 295 22.13 2.15 12.29
C GLU A 295 22.63 3.13 11.21
N LYS A 296 23.49 2.66 10.31
CA LYS A 296 24.06 3.52 9.26
C LYS A 296 22.97 4.04 8.31
N THR A 297 22.69 5.34 8.37
CA THR A 297 21.69 6.02 7.56
C THR A 297 22.34 7.04 6.63
N VAL A 298 22.07 6.91 5.33
CA VAL A 298 22.55 7.81 4.26
C VAL A 298 21.37 8.53 3.62
N MET A 299 21.54 9.81 3.31
CA MET A 299 20.50 10.66 2.72
C MET A 299 20.94 11.22 1.38
N LYS A 300 20.05 11.14 0.39
CA LYS A 300 20.20 11.76 -0.92
C LYS A 300 18.96 12.60 -1.22
N PRO A 301 19.03 13.94 -1.13
CA PRO A 301 17.89 14.79 -1.38
C PRO A 301 17.64 14.90 -2.89
N ILE A 302 16.37 14.83 -3.29
CA ILE A 302 15.93 15.03 -4.67
C ILE A 302 14.69 15.91 -4.62
N ASN A 303 14.66 16.96 -5.45
CA ASN A 303 13.44 17.71 -5.70
C ASN A 303 12.76 17.11 -6.95
N PRO A 304 11.53 16.57 -6.85
CA PRO A 304 10.82 16.00 -8.00
C PRO A 304 10.20 17.05 -8.94
N LYS A 305 10.24 18.34 -8.58
CA LYS A 305 9.87 19.47 -9.44
C LYS A 305 11.10 20.12 -10.03
#